data_AF-A0A9P0CBU4-F1
#
_entry.id   AF-A0A9P0CBU4-F1
#
_cell.length_a   1.000
_cell.length_b   1.000
_cell.length_c   1.000
_cell.angle_alpha   90.00
_cell.angle_beta   90.00
_cell.angle_gamma   90.00
#
_symmetry.space_group_name_H-M   'P 1'
#
loop_
_entity.id
_entity.type
_entity.pdbx_description
1 polymer ?
#
loop_
_entity_poly.entity_id
_entity_poly.type
_entity_poly.pdbx_seq_one_letter_code
_entity_poly.pdbx_strand_id
1 'polypeptide(L)'
;MPPPGGNSVLMAPYKRNKCKNVSTRDLNFNSLRSAVRLCGCINSASVKKCVLLVLCVLQLVSHIQGSIMGEECDWSGSGLPGGGKSGGGRGVTPVYLRCSEGAISWSYPRGALRVLLRLGSTGRDFRGCIKVAPSFAGARLFLEGARSLTPLFTPDDGADPRLVRCFHSSHAQAAIYVESEVGEGPVKMFPKQMAAFSYDLEPLSKRHPGGSVYDITDDCKPCSNEELTQAFCSSDLVVNGWIGLIENKYELEVSEMSVRVAKYLRRSMVDTDEGHPLEAPPDVTERNYPARRDHPNLIDGGEEDEKVLIQVAAHCRIKPSDGGQFIFMARKRLGDYKLVCAPRLSEWKALLTSEAVRNGAHCVLRS
;
A
#
# COMPACT_ATOMS: atom_id res chain seq x y z
N MET A 1 -30.76 -25.14 74.83
CA MET A 1 -30.18 -25.66 76.09
C MET A 1 -28.91 -26.42 75.74
N PRO A 2 -27.86 -26.31 76.56
CA PRO A 2 -26.66 -25.53 76.26
C PRO A 2 -25.40 -26.44 76.23
N PRO A 3 -24.17 -25.95 76.47
CA PRO A 3 -23.28 -25.11 75.65
C PRO A 3 -21.93 -25.87 75.50
N PRO A 4 -20.72 -25.31 75.72
CA PRO A 4 -20.06 -24.05 75.32
C PRO A 4 -18.81 -24.35 74.43
N GLY A 5 -18.24 -23.43 73.64
CA GLY A 5 -17.45 -22.29 74.07
C GLY A 5 -15.95 -22.57 73.90
N GLY A 6 -15.17 -21.54 73.55
CA GLY A 6 -13.70 -21.65 73.58
C GLY A 6 -13.01 -20.75 72.57
N ASN A 7 -12.66 -19.55 73.03
CA ASN A 7 -11.96 -18.49 72.33
C ASN A 7 -10.48 -18.80 72.07
N SER A 8 -9.90 -17.91 71.25
CA SER A 8 -8.52 -17.39 71.31
C SER A 8 -7.41 -18.29 70.73
N VAL A 9 -6.32 -17.85 70.09
CA VAL A 9 -5.78 -16.61 69.50
C VAL A 9 -4.33 -17.00 69.08
N LEU A 10 -3.72 -16.24 68.15
CA LEU A 10 -2.27 -16.12 67.88
C LEU A 10 -1.53 -17.16 67.00
N MET A 11 -1.29 -16.70 65.77
CA MET A 11 -0.02 -16.62 65.02
C MET A 11 0.95 -17.81 64.90
N ALA A 12 1.11 -18.24 63.63
CA ALA A 12 2.34 -18.50 62.85
C ALA A 12 3.69 -18.59 63.58
N PRO A 13 4.64 -19.47 63.15
CA PRO A 13 5.04 -19.53 61.73
C PRO A 13 5.58 -20.86 61.18
N TYR A 14 5.82 -20.81 59.86
CA TYR A 14 6.94 -21.42 59.14
C TYR A 14 6.67 -22.70 58.30
N LYS A 15 6.97 -22.53 57.01
CA LYS A 15 6.72 -23.41 55.86
C LYS A 15 7.47 -24.75 55.93
N ARG A 16 6.86 -25.79 55.37
CA ARG A 16 7.36 -26.48 54.15
C ARG A 16 6.29 -27.41 53.57
N ASN A 17 5.67 -26.94 52.48
CA ASN A 17 4.72 -27.74 51.70
C ASN A 17 5.46 -28.80 50.88
N LYS A 18 4.99 -30.04 51.02
CA LYS A 18 5.27 -31.19 50.15
C LYS A 18 4.92 -30.83 48.69
N CYS A 19 5.84 -31.05 47.76
CA CYS A 19 5.51 -31.11 46.33
C CYS A 19 5.14 -32.55 45.98
N LYS A 20 3.88 -32.76 45.59
CA LYS A 20 3.35 -33.96 44.94
C LYS A 20 3.75 -33.95 43.46
N ASN A 21 3.93 -35.14 42.89
CA ASN A 21 4.16 -35.37 41.46
C ASN A 21 2.99 -34.85 40.61
N VAL A 22 3.29 -34.09 39.55
CA VAL A 22 2.30 -33.65 38.55
C VAL A 22 2.63 -34.27 37.19
N SER A 23 1.60 -34.84 36.58
CA SER A 23 1.57 -35.56 35.31
C SER A 23 1.53 -34.60 34.11
N THR A 24 2.09 -35.04 32.98
CA THR A 24 2.45 -34.29 31.77
C THR A 24 1.28 -33.96 30.84
N ARG A 25 0.19 -33.35 31.33
CA ARG A 25 -0.95 -32.97 30.46
C ARG A 25 -1.28 -31.48 30.34
N ASP A 26 -0.57 -30.59 31.03
CA ASP A 26 -0.78 -29.14 30.88
C ASP A 26 0.56 -28.40 30.61
N LEU A 27 0.96 -28.32 29.34
CA LEU A 27 2.05 -27.43 28.91
C LEU A 27 1.54 -26.48 27.83
N ASN A 28 1.12 -25.30 28.28
CA ASN A 28 0.79 -24.16 27.44
C ASN A 28 2.08 -23.34 27.19
N PHE A 29 2.55 -23.30 25.94
CA PHE A 29 3.81 -22.69 25.51
C PHE A 29 3.65 -21.17 25.30
N ASN A 30 3.48 -20.40 26.37
CA ASN A 30 3.46 -18.92 26.28
C ASN A 30 4.11 -18.22 27.48
N SER A 31 5.01 -18.89 28.21
CA SER A 31 5.80 -18.22 29.24
C SER A 31 7.20 -18.80 29.36
N LEU A 32 8.21 -17.95 29.14
CA LEU A 32 9.64 -18.20 29.41
C LEU A 32 9.94 -18.63 30.86
N ARG A 33 8.94 -18.65 31.75
CA ARG A 33 9.06 -19.14 33.14
C ARG A 33 8.91 -20.66 33.30
N SER A 34 8.38 -21.39 32.30
CA SER A 34 8.22 -22.86 32.41
C SER A 34 9.50 -23.65 32.07
N ALA A 35 10.44 -23.08 31.31
CA ALA A 35 11.67 -23.78 30.94
C ALA A 35 12.66 -23.96 32.11
N VAL A 36 12.52 -23.17 33.19
CA VAL A 36 13.48 -23.18 34.32
C VAL A 36 13.06 -24.15 35.45
N ARG A 37 11.84 -24.72 35.41
CA ARG A 37 11.35 -25.63 36.47
C ARG A 37 11.59 -27.12 36.26
N LEU A 38 12.34 -27.52 35.23
CA LEU A 38 12.70 -28.92 34.97
C LEU A 38 14.17 -29.28 35.28
N CYS A 39 14.93 -28.36 35.89
CA CYS A 39 16.33 -28.63 36.25
C CYS A 39 16.50 -28.85 37.76
N GLY A 40 15.78 -29.83 38.29
CA GLY A 40 16.01 -30.35 39.63
C GLY A 40 16.05 -31.87 39.54
N CYS A 41 17.23 -32.45 39.79
CA CYS A 41 17.56 -33.89 39.75
C CYS A 41 18.03 -34.43 38.39
N ILE A 42 19.19 -33.97 37.90
CA ILE A 42 19.90 -34.68 36.82
C ILE A 42 21.41 -34.67 37.08
N ASN A 43 22.03 -35.85 37.02
CA ASN A 43 23.47 -36.09 37.20
C ASN A 43 24.35 -35.16 36.35
N SER A 44 25.52 -34.79 36.90
CA SER A 44 26.52 -33.85 36.34
C SER A 44 26.92 -34.11 34.87
N ALA A 45 26.83 -35.35 34.40
CA ALA A 45 27.12 -35.70 33.00
C ALA A 45 25.99 -35.34 32.01
N SER A 46 24.73 -35.31 32.45
CA SER A 46 23.57 -34.97 31.60
C SER A 46 23.34 -33.46 31.50
N VAL A 47 23.75 -32.69 32.51
CA VAL A 47 23.69 -31.21 32.45
C VAL A 47 24.57 -30.68 31.32
N LYS A 48 25.78 -31.24 31.14
CA LYS A 48 26.68 -30.85 30.04
C LYS A 48 26.08 -31.16 28.66
N LYS A 49 25.40 -32.30 28.51
CA LYS A 49 24.72 -32.68 27.26
C LYS A 49 23.51 -31.80 26.98
N CYS A 50 22.70 -31.48 27.99
CA CYS A 50 21.57 -30.56 27.85
C CYS A 50 22.04 -29.14 27.53
N VAL A 51 23.08 -28.63 28.17
CA VAL A 51 23.64 -27.30 27.89
C VAL A 51 24.21 -27.24 26.48
N LEU A 52 24.94 -28.28 26.03
CA LEU A 52 25.45 -28.35 24.66
C LEU A 52 24.32 -28.38 23.63
N LEU A 53 23.24 -29.12 23.90
CA LEU A 53 22.09 -29.23 23.00
C LEU A 53 21.31 -27.91 22.94
N VAL A 54 21.12 -27.23 24.07
CA VAL A 54 20.51 -25.89 24.12
C VAL A 54 21.37 -24.86 23.41
N LEU A 55 22.70 -24.88 23.58
CA LEU A 55 23.62 -24.00 22.85
C LEU A 55 23.61 -24.31 21.34
N CYS A 56 23.54 -25.58 20.95
CA CYS A 56 23.47 -25.97 19.55
C CYS A 56 22.14 -25.55 18.90
N VAL A 57 21.01 -25.67 19.61
CA VAL A 57 19.71 -25.14 19.17
C VAL A 57 19.73 -23.62 19.09
N LEU A 58 20.33 -22.91 20.07
CA LEU A 58 20.48 -21.46 20.02
C LEU A 58 21.34 -21.00 18.84
N GLN A 59 22.42 -21.74 18.52
CA GLN A 59 23.23 -21.45 17.33
C GLN A 59 22.48 -21.74 16.03
N LEU A 60 21.71 -22.83 15.96
CA LEU A 60 20.86 -23.13 14.80
C LEU A 60 19.76 -22.07 14.61
N VAL A 61 19.15 -21.58 15.69
CA VAL A 61 18.14 -20.49 15.62
C VAL A 61 18.79 -19.15 15.24
N SER A 62 20.03 -18.88 15.66
CA SER A 62 20.76 -17.66 15.28
C SER A 62 21.16 -17.61 13.80
N HIS A 63 21.17 -18.75 13.10
CA HIS A 63 21.39 -18.83 11.65
C HIS A 63 20.10 -18.78 10.83
N ILE A 64 18.93 -18.81 11.45
CA ILE A 64 17.65 -18.57 10.79
C ILE A 64 17.36 -17.07 10.88
N GLN A 65 18.09 -16.27 10.09
CA GLN A 65 17.54 -15.00 9.60
C GLN A 65 16.56 -15.33 8.48
N GLY A 66 15.45 -15.98 8.85
CA GLY A 66 14.26 -15.99 8.00
C GLY A 66 13.66 -14.61 8.12
N SER A 67 13.96 -13.72 7.19
CA SER A 67 13.18 -12.49 7.04
C SER A 67 11.72 -12.89 6.91
N ILE A 68 10.87 -12.34 7.77
CA ILE A 68 9.42 -12.37 7.58
C ILE A 68 9.15 -11.53 6.32
N MET A 69 9.25 -12.18 5.15
CA MET A 69 8.97 -11.62 3.84
C MET A 69 7.45 -11.64 3.66
N GLY A 70 6.76 -10.54 4.02
CA GLY A 70 5.31 -10.57 4.00
C GLY A 70 4.54 -9.26 3.99
N GLU A 71 5.13 -8.11 4.35
CA GLU A 71 4.34 -6.86 4.52
C GLU A 71 4.87 -5.65 3.73
N GLU A 72 6.03 -5.77 3.09
CA GLU A 72 6.53 -4.70 2.22
C GLU A 72 5.78 -4.77 0.87
N CYS A 73 4.91 -3.80 0.63
CA CYS A 73 4.19 -3.66 -0.63
C CYS A 73 5.07 -3.09 -1.75
N ASP A 74 6.13 -2.40 -1.34
CA ASP A 74 7.09 -1.78 -2.23
C ASP A 74 8.39 -2.57 -2.26
N TRP A 75 9.12 -2.47 -3.36
CA TRP A 75 10.45 -3.04 -3.46
C TRP A 75 11.43 -2.03 -4.04
N SER A 76 12.58 -1.91 -3.41
CA SER A 76 13.69 -1.10 -3.91
C SER A 76 14.97 -1.91 -3.98
N GLY A 77 15.74 -1.76 -5.06
CA GLY A 77 17.01 -2.46 -5.23
C GLY A 77 17.95 -1.80 -6.23
N SER A 78 19.16 -2.36 -6.34
CA SER A 78 20.17 -1.90 -7.30
C SER A 78 20.82 -3.06 -8.05
N GLY A 79 21.13 -2.85 -9.34
CA GLY A 79 21.95 -3.78 -10.12
C GLY A 79 23.46 -3.60 -9.95
N LEU A 80 23.94 -2.58 -9.21
CA LEU A 80 25.38 -2.35 -9.03
C LEU A 80 26.02 -3.40 -8.11
N PRO A 81 27.21 -3.93 -8.46
CA PRO A 81 27.96 -4.83 -7.59
C PRO A 81 28.54 -4.05 -6.41
N GLY A 82 27.84 -4.03 -5.27
CA GLY A 82 28.32 -3.27 -4.10
C GLY A 82 27.46 -3.30 -2.83
N GLY A 83 26.40 -4.12 -2.73
CA GLY A 83 25.51 -4.11 -1.57
C GLY A 83 24.98 -5.49 -1.20
N GLY A 84 25.82 -6.34 -0.61
CA GLY A 84 25.39 -7.57 0.08
C GLY A 84 25.09 -8.79 -0.81
N LYS A 85 25.87 -9.86 -0.57
CA LYS A 85 25.67 -11.28 -0.95
C LYS A 85 24.56 -11.59 -1.98
N SER A 86 24.93 -11.68 -3.27
CA SER A 86 24.52 -12.76 -4.20
C SER A 86 25.15 -12.53 -5.59
N GLY A 87 25.19 -13.59 -6.39
CA GLY A 87 26.10 -13.80 -7.53
C GLY A 87 26.06 -12.74 -8.64
N GLY A 88 27.17 -12.67 -9.37
CA GLY A 88 27.48 -11.59 -10.31
C GLY A 88 26.39 -11.30 -11.35
N GLY A 89 25.91 -10.06 -11.34
CA GLY A 89 25.55 -9.15 -12.45
C GLY A 89 24.69 -9.62 -13.63
N ARG A 90 24.32 -10.89 -13.74
CA ARG A 90 23.58 -11.52 -14.86
C ARG A 90 22.55 -12.55 -14.38
N GLY A 91 22.17 -12.51 -13.10
CA GLY A 91 21.15 -13.38 -12.52
C GLY A 91 19.75 -12.78 -12.63
N VAL A 92 18.74 -13.62 -12.40
CA VAL A 92 17.35 -13.19 -12.21
C VAL A 92 17.08 -13.10 -10.71
N THR A 93 16.76 -11.91 -10.22
CA THR A 93 16.43 -11.66 -8.81
C THR A 93 14.92 -11.82 -8.60
N PRO A 94 14.46 -12.76 -7.76
CA PRO A 94 13.04 -12.91 -7.49
C PRO A 94 12.55 -11.84 -6.49
N VAL A 95 11.41 -11.22 -6.78
CA VAL A 95 10.72 -10.25 -5.90
C VAL A 95 9.31 -10.77 -5.66
N TYR A 96 8.86 -10.83 -4.41
CA TYR A 96 7.57 -11.42 -4.04
C TYR A 96 6.70 -10.38 -3.36
N LEU A 97 5.59 -9.99 -3.98
CA LEU A 97 4.69 -8.95 -3.47
C LEU A 97 3.28 -9.52 -3.30
N ARG A 98 2.63 -9.19 -2.18
CA ARG A 98 1.32 -9.73 -1.78
C ARG A 98 0.21 -8.70 -1.61
N CYS A 99 0.56 -7.42 -1.75
CA CYS A 99 -0.36 -6.31 -1.53
C CYS A 99 -1.28 -6.10 -2.74
N SER A 100 -2.38 -5.40 -2.52
CA SER A 100 -3.25 -4.95 -3.61
C SER A 100 -2.65 -3.79 -4.40
N GLU A 101 -1.71 -3.05 -3.84
CA GLU A 101 -1.07 -1.91 -4.49
C GLU A 101 0.35 -1.74 -3.94
N GLY A 102 1.27 -1.23 -4.75
CA GLY A 102 2.63 -0.88 -4.35
C GLY A 102 3.51 -0.42 -5.52
N ALA A 103 4.80 -0.29 -5.27
CA ALA A 103 5.77 0.22 -6.24
C ALA A 103 7.09 -0.57 -6.27
N ILE A 104 7.68 -0.66 -7.46
CA ILE A 104 9.00 -1.25 -7.70
C ILE A 104 9.92 -0.11 -8.11
N SER A 105 11.11 -0.02 -7.50
CA SER A 105 12.17 0.93 -7.89
C SER A 105 13.51 0.20 -8.03
N TRP A 106 14.00 0.11 -9.26
CA TRP A 106 15.26 -0.56 -9.56
C TRP A 106 16.29 0.39 -10.14
N SER A 107 17.27 0.77 -9.31
CA SER A 107 18.36 1.65 -9.71
C SER A 107 19.47 0.91 -10.43
N TYR A 108 20.00 1.49 -11.51
CA TYR A 108 21.04 0.88 -12.34
C TYR A 108 20.71 -0.59 -12.72
N PRO A 109 19.60 -0.83 -13.45
CA PRO A 109 19.16 -2.17 -13.84
C PRO A 109 20.30 -3.04 -14.42
N ARG A 110 20.48 -4.25 -13.90
CA ARG A 110 21.44 -5.25 -14.42
C ARG A 110 20.93 -6.67 -14.24
N GLY A 111 20.90 -7.46 -15.32
CA GLY A 111 20.33 -8.81 -15.30
C GLY A 111 18.82 -8.73 -15.46
N ALA A 112 18.06 -9.35 -14.56
CA ALA A 112 16.61 -9.22 -14.57
C ALA A 112 15.98 -9.34 -13.18
N LEU A 113 14.77 -8.82 -13.02
CA LEU A 113 13.89 -9.10 -11.89
C LEU A 113 12.75 -10.01 -12.33
N ARG A 114 12.34 -10.93 -11.45
CA ARG A 114 11.10 -11.69 -11.61
C ARG A 114 10.16 -11.32 -10.47
N VAL A 115 9.25 -10.39 -10.74
CA VAL A 115 8.30 -9.84 -9.76
C VAL A 115 7.04 -10.70 -9.74
N LEU A 116 6.89 -11.53 -8.71
CA LEU A 116 5.72 -12.38 -8.50
C LEU A 116 4.67 -11.64 -7.65
N LEU A 117 3.54 -11.36 -8.27
CA LEU A 117 2.39 -10.68 -7.69
C LEU A 117 1.33 -11.70 -7.26
N ARG A 118 0.81 -11.55 -6.04
CA ARG A 118 -0.32 -12.32 -5.51
C ARG A 118 -1.24 -11.40 -4.73
N LEU A 119 -2.55 -11.53 -4.89
CA LEU A 119 -3.50 -10.71 -4.13
C LEU A 119 -3.88 -11.40 -2.80
N GLY A 120 -3.24 -11.00 -1.72
CA GLY A 120 -3.43 -11.56 -0.38
C GLY A 120 -3.13 -13.07 -0.31
N SER A 121 -3.74 -13.76 0.65
CA SER A 121 -3.57 -15.22 0.85
C SER A 121 -4.71 -16.07 0.27
N THR A 122 -5.72 -15.43 -0.34
CA THR A 122 -6.99 -16.06 -0.68
C THR A 122 -6.95 -16.97 -1.91
N GLY A 123 -5.88 -16.89 -2.71
CA GLY A 123 -5.76 -17.69 -3.93
C GLY A 123 -6.83 -17.35 -4.96
N ARG A 124 -7.31 -16.10 -5.00
CA ARG A 124 -8.24 -15.60 -6.02
C ARG A 124 -7.50 -15.03 -7.21
N ASP A 125 -8.06 -15.23 -8.39
CA ASP A 125 -7.59 -14.51 -9.57
C ASP A 125 -7.91 -13.02 -9.47
N PHE A 126 -7.06 -12.21 -10.08
CA PHE A 126 -7.10 -10.75 -10.02
C PHE A 126 -6.75 -10.15 -11.39
N ARG A 127 -7.24 -8.93 -11.63
CA ARG A 127 -6.75 -8.03 -12.68
C ARG A 127 -5.61 -7.23 -12.10
N GLY A 128 -4.45 -7.25 -12.74
CA GLY A 128 -3.29 -6.44 -12.37
C GLY A 128 -3.10 -5.33 -13.39
N CYS A 129 -2.82 -4.12 -12.94
CA CYS A 129 -2.46 -3.00 -13.79
C CYS A 129 -1.14 -2.41 -13.34
N ILE A 130 -0.33 -1.94 -14.29
CA ILE A 130 0.92 -1.25 -14.01
C ILE A 130 0.96 0.11 -14.70
N LYS A 131 1.72 1.03 -14.10
CA LYS A 131 2.07 2.32 -14.71
C LYS A 131 3.55 2.58 -14.44
N VAL A 132 4.30 2.86 -15.50
CA VAL A 132 5.71 3.22 -15.38
C VAL A 132 5.85 4.66 -14.90
N ALA A 133 6.91 4.94 -14.15
CA ALA A 133 7.26 6.30 -13.77
C ALA A 133 7.68 7.11 -15.00
N PRO A 134 7.47 8.44 -15.04
CA PRO A 134 7.94 9.29 -16.15
C PRO A 134 9.46 9.21 -16.38
N SER A 135 10.23 8.93 -15.33
CA SER A 135 11.69 8.77 -15.36
C SER A 135 12.15 7.32 -15.59
N PHE A 136 11.23 6.42 -15.96
CA PHE A 136 11.55 5.02 -16.20
C PHE A 136 12.61 4.87 -17.31
N ALA A 137 13.71 4.17 -17.02
CA ALA A 137 14.78 3.93 -17.98
C ALA A 137 15.58 2.65 -17.69
N GLY A 138 16.18 2.08 -18.73
CA GLY A 138 17.17 1.00 -18.63
C GLY A 138 16.59 -0.40 -18.45
N ALA A 139 15.29 -0.60 -18.69
CA ALA A 139 14.67 -1.92 -18.61
C ALA A 139 13.45 -2.07 -19.53
N ARG A 140 12.96 -3.30 -19.68
CA ARG A 140 11.73 -3.68 -20.37
C ARG A 140 10.89 -4.58 -19.48
N LEU A 141 9.57 -4.49 -19.58
CA LEU A 141 8.64 -5.27 -18.75
C LEU A 141 7.88 -6.25 -19.63
N PHE A 142 7.82 -7.50 -19.18
CA PHE A 142 7.08 -8.58 -19.83
C PHE A 142 6.21 -9.31 -18.82
N LEU A 143 5.01 -9.72 -19.24
CA LEU A 143 4.19 -10.67 -18.51
C LEU A 143 4.67 -12.09 -18.79
N GLU A 144 4.99 -12.83 -17.75
CA GLU A 144 5.40 -14.23 -17.82
C GLU A 144 4.17 -15.15 -17.97
N GLY A 145 4.09 -15.84 -19.11
CA GLY A 145 3.18 -16.95 -19.36
C GLY A 145 3.92 -18.30 -19.26
N ALA A 146 3.19 -19.41 -19.47
CA ALA A 146 3.74 -20.76 -19.27
C ALA A 146 5.05 -21.03 -20.03
N ARG A 147 5.23 -20.43 -21.22
CA ARG A 147 6.43 -20.51 -22.07
C ARG A 147 6.60 -19.27 -22.95
N SER A 148 6.09 -18.12 -22.51
CA SER A 148 6.04 -16.91 -23.32
C SER A 148 6.28 -15.69 -22.45
N LEU A 149 6.89 -14.66 -23.03
CA LEU A 149 7.00 -13.33 -22.46
C LEU A 149 6.19 -12.39 -23.34
N THR A 150 5.06 -11.91 -22.84
CA THR A 150 4.22 -10.94 -23.56
C THR A 150 4.67 -9.53 -23.15
N PRO A 151 5.05 -8.65 -24.08
CA PRO A 151 5.50 -7.31 -23.72
C PRO A 151 4.39 -6.55 -22.99
N LEU A 152 4.72 -6.02 -21.82
CA LEU A 152 3.89 -5.06 -21.12
C LEU A 152 4.38 -3.65 -21.45
N PHE A 153 5.66 -3.33 -21.27
CA PHE A 153 6.19 -2.01 -21.59
C PHE A 153 7.57 -2.15 -22.21
N THR A 154 7.80 -1.44 -23.32
CA THR A 154 9.14 -1.20 -23.85
C THR A 154 9.31 0.29 -24.14
N PRO A 155 10.51 0.87 -23.96
CA PRO A 155 10.74 2.30 -24.20
C PRO A 155 10.44 2.77 -25.64
N ASP A 156 10.43 1.83 -26.57
CA ASP A 156 10.23 2.01 -28.01
C ASP A 156 8.84 1.54 -28.51
N ASP A 157 7.89 1.23 -27.62
CA ASP A 157 6.54 0.78 -28.01
C ASP A 157 5.66 1.88 -28.62
N GLY A 158 6.11 3.15 -28.56
CA GLY A 158 5.43 4.31 -29.13
C GLY A 158 4.17 4.75 -28.39
N ALA A 159 3.84 4.14 -27.25
CA ALA A 159 2.70 4.51 -26.43
C ALA A 159 3.08 5.56 -25.37
N ASP A 160 2.09 6.36 -24.93
CA ASP A 160 2.29 7.36 -23.87
C ASP A 160 2.80 6.65 -22.58
N PRO A 161 3.88 7.14 -21.94
CA PRO A 161 4.40 6.55 -20.70
C PRO A 161 3.39 6.49 -19.56
N ARG A 162 2.36 7.37 -19.56
CA ARG A 162 1.28 7.40 -18.57
C ARG A 162 0.23 6.33 -18.82
N LEU A 163 0.27 5.62 -19.96
CA LEU A 163 -0.68 4.56 -20.27
C LEU A 163 -0.59 3.44 -19.24
N VAL A 164 -1.70 3.22 -18.54
CA VAL A 164 -1.89 2.10 -17.63
C VAL A 164 -2.07 0.83 -18.44
N ARG A 165 -1.29 -0.20 -18.14
CA ARG A 165 -1.31 -1.47 -18.87
C ARG A 165 -1.73 -2.60 -17.95
N CYS A 166 -2.77 -3.34 -18.34
CA CYS A 166 -3.41 -4.32 -17.48
C CYS A 166 -3.31 -5.75 -18.02
N PHE A 167 -3.31 -6.71 -17.12
CA PHE A 167 -3.23 -8.14 -17.37
C PHE A 167 -4.08 -8.91 -16.35
N HIS A 168 -4.27 -10.20 -16.60
CA HIS A 168 -5.00 -11.09 -15.71
C HIS A 168 -4.04 -12.08 -15.08
N SER A 169 -4.26 -12.39 -13.80
CA SER A 169 -3.52 -13.46 -13.14
C SER A 169 -3.94 -14.82 -13.69
N SER A 170 -3.05 -15.80 -13.54
CA SER A 170 -3.34 -17.20 -13.81
C SER A 170 -2.98 -18.02 -12.57
N HIS A 171 -3.90 -18.87 -12.12
CA HIS A 171 -3.72 -19.66 -10.89
C HIS A 171 -3.41 -18.78 -9.66
N ALA A 172 -4.12 -17.65 -9.53
CA ALA A 172 -4.01 -16.69 -8.43
C ALA A 172 -2.65 -16.01 -8.27
N GLN A 173 -1.87 -15.96 -9.34
CA GLN A 173 -0.58 -15.27 -9.38
C GLN A 173 -0.29 -14.72 -10.78
N ALA A 174 0.57 -13.71 -10.84
CA ALA A 174 1.13 -13.21 -12.08
C ALA A 174 2.61 -12.89 -11.85
N ALA A 175 3.46 -13.14 -12.84
CA ALA A 175 4.86 -12.77 -12.76
C ALA A 175 5.19 -11.75 -13.86
N ILE A 176 5.81 -10.65 -13.46
CA ILE A 176 6.36 -9.64 -14.37
C ILE A 176 7.87 -9.86 -14.43
N TYR A 177 8.37 -10.17 -15.63
CA TYR A 177 9.79 -10.25 -15.92
C TYR A 177 10.29 -8.87 -16.34
N VAL A 178 11.23 -8.31 -15.57
CA VAL A 178 11.82 -7.00 -15.80
C VAL A 178 13.25 -7.21 -16.27
N GLU A 179 13.51 -7.01 -17.55
CA GLU A 179 14.82 -7.24 -18.16
C GLU A 179 15.60 -5.93 -18.25
N SER A 180 16.87 -5.90 -17.82
CA SER A 180 17.71 -4.72 -18.01
C SER A 180 18.12 -4.57 -19.47
N GLU A 181 18.06 -3.36 -20.02
CA GLU A 181 18.65 -3.05 -21.31
C GLU A 181 20.17 -2.90 -21.15
N VAL A 182 20.95 -3.72 -21.86
CA VAL A 182 22.42 -3.61 -21.82
C VAL A 182 22.84 -2.44 -22.70
N GLY A 183 23.16 -1.31 -22.08
CA GLY A 183 23.81 -0.21 -22.77
C GLY A 183 25.26 -0.56 -23.10
N GLU A 184 25.56 -0.90 -24.35
CA GLU A 184 26.93 -1.01 -24.85
C GLU A 184 27.53 0.40 -25.03
N GLY A 185 28.02 0.98 -23.94
CA GLY A 185 28.66 2.31 -23.94
C GLY A 185 29.87 2.39 -23.00
N PRO A 186 30.85 3.27 -23.26
CA PRO A 186 32.01 3.43 -22.40
C PRO A 186 31.62 3.94 -20.99
N VAL A 187 32.22 3.33 -19.98
CA VAL A 187 31.91 3.38 -18.53
C VAL A 187 31.84 4.78 -17.88
N LYS A 188 32.18 5.85 -18.59
CA LYS A 188 32.28 7.21 -18.02
C LYS A 188 31.05 8.11 -18.19
N MET A 189 29.98 7.66 -18.88
CA MET A 189 28.73 8.44 -19.05
C MET A 189 27.48 7.55 -19.02
N PHE A 190 27.31 6.68 -18.02
CA PHE A 190 25.99 6.06 -17.81
C PHE A 190 25.13 7.02 -16.98
N PRO A 191 24.14 7.71 -17.57
CA PRO A 191 23.18 8.49 -16.78
C PRO A 191 22.51 7.57 -15.75
N LYS A 192 22.09 8.14 -14.61
CA LYS A 192 21.35 7.38 -13.60
C LYS A 192 20.09 6.79 -14.25
N GLN A 193 20.06 5.48 -14.41
CA GLN A 193 18.90 4.76 -14.91
C GLN A 193 18.08 4.24 -13.72
N MET A 194 16.76 4.37 -13.84
CA MET A 194 15.82 3.95 -12.81
C MET A 194 14.64 3.27 -13.48
N ALA A 195 14.51 1.96 -13.31
CA ALA A 195 13.34 1.23 -13.74
C ALA A 195 12.33 1.21 -12.59
N ALA A 196 11.43 2.20 -12.58
CA ALA A 196 10.43 2.38 -11.53
C ALA A 196 8.99 2.30 -12.06
N PHE A 197 8.14 1.47 -11.46
CA PHE A 197 6.74 1.35 -11.85
C PHE A 197 5.87 0.98 -10.65
N SER A 198 4.61 1.41 -10.69
CA SER A 198 3.60 1.04 -9.68
C SER A 198 2.71 -0.07 -10.21
N TYR A 199 2.14 -0.85 -9.30
CA TYR A 199 1.16 -1.89 -9.61
C TYR A 199 -0.09 -1.76 -8.73
N ASP A 200 -1.23 -2.14 -9.28
CA ASP A 200 -2.51 -2.23 -8.60
C ASP A 200 -3.22 -3.53 -8.99
N LEU A 201 -3.77 -4.24 -8.01
CA LEU A 201 -4.37 -5.57 -8.13
C LEU A 201 -5.79 -5.55 -7.60
N GLU A 202 -6.73 -5.94 -8.45
CA GLU A 202 -8.15 -5.97 -8.14
C GLU A 202 -8.68 -7.39 -8.24
N PRO A 203 -9.36 -7.92 -7.21
CA PRO A 203 -9.89 -9.28 -7.25
C PRO A 203 -10.92 -9.39 -8.36
N LEU A 204 -10.82 -10.43 -9.19
CA LEU A 204 -11.86 -10.71 -10.17
C LEU A 204 -13.10 -11.19 -9.42
N SER A 205 -14.25 -10.57 -9.70
CA SER A 205 -15.52 -10.99 -9.11
C SER A 205 -15.84 -12.43 -9.54
N LYS A 206 -16.49 -13.20 -8.67
CA LYS A 206 -16.85 -14.59 -9.02
C LYS A 206 -17.79 -14.55 -10.21
N ARG A 207 -17.33 -15.15 -11.31
CA ARG A 207 -18.05 -15.41 -12.56
C ARG A 207 -19.53 -15.71 -12.29
N HIS A 208 -20.44 -14.85 -12.73
CA HIS A 208 -21.82 -15.27 -12.95
C HIS A 208 -21.81 -16.30 -14.10
N PRO A 209 -22.57 -17.41 -14.01
CA PRO A 209 -22.63 -18.37 -15.11
C PRO A 209 -23.17 -17.68 -16.36
N GLY A 210 -22.30 -17.40 -17.34
CA GLY A 210 -22.64 -16.74 -18.61
C GLY A 210 -22.22 -15.27 -18.75
N GLY A 211 -21.63 -14.63 -17.74
CA GLY A 211 -21.17 -13.23 -17.80
C GLY A 211 -19.67 -13.06 -18.04
N SER A 212 -19.26 -11.92 -18.61
CA SER A 212 -17.86 -11.48 -18.65
C SER A 212 -17.32 -11.33 -17.22
N VAL A 213 -16.02 -11.53 -17.06
CA VAL A 213 -15.28 -11.51 -15.78
C VAL A 213 -15.18 -10.08 -15.18
N TYR A 214 -15.67 -9.08 -15.92
CA TYR A 214 -15.78 -7.68 -15.56
C TYR A 214 -16.87 -7.07 -16.45
N ASP A 215 -17.83 -6.36 -15.88
CA ASP A 215 -18.83 -5.59 -16.62
C ASP A 215 -18.34 -4.14 -16.67
N ILE A 216 -17.89 -3.72 -17.85
CA ILE A 216 -17.40 -2.35 -18.12
C ILE A 216 -18.46 -1.31 -17.75
N THR A 217 -19.75 -1.68 -17.76
CA THR A 217 -20.85 -0.77 -17.46
C THR A 217 -21.06 -0.52 -15.97
N ASP A 218 -20.55 -1.40 -15.10
CA ASP A 218 -20.66 -1.22 -13.64
C ASP A 218 -19.88 -0.01 -13.13
N ASP A 219 -18.83 0.41 -13.82
CA ASP A 219 -17.98 1.55 -13.44
C ASP A 219 -18.69 2.91 -13.60
N CYS A 220 -19.70 2.98 -14.46
CA CYS A 220 -20.34 4.23 -14.84
C CYS A 220 -21.70 4.45 -14.17
N LYS A 221 -22.17 3.49 -13.36
CA LYS A 221 -23.46 3.61 -12.68
C LYS A 221 -23.34 4.57 -11.48
N PRO A 222 -24.41 5.31 -11.14
CA PRO A 222 -24.46 6.05 -9.90
C PRO A 222 -24.32 5.10 -8.70
N CYS A 223 -23.54 5.51 -7.70
CA CYS A 223 -23.38 4.77 -6.45
C CYS A 223 -24.70 4.67 -5.67
N SER A 224 -24.96 3.51 -5.09
CA SER A 224 -25.98 3.30 -4.05
C SER A 224 -25.64 4.03 -2.75
N ASN A 225 -26.61 4.16 -1.84
CA ASN A 225 -26.39 4.83 -0.56
C ASN A 225 -25.28 4.16 0.26
N GLU A 226 -25.23 2.83 0.25
CA GLU A 226 -24.21 2.03 0.92
C GLU A 226 -22.83 2.29 0.29
N GLU A 227 -22.73 2.27 -1.04
CA GLU A 227 -21.50 2.59 -1.78
C GLU A 227 -21.04 4.02 -1.52
N LEU A 228 -21.95 4.99 -1.44
CA LEU A 228 -21.64 6.39 -1.11
C LEU A 228 -21.01 6.52 0.27
N THR A 229 -21.58 5.89 1.30
CA THR A 229 -21.01 5.94 2.65
C THR A 229 -19.65 5.25 2.73
N GLN A 230 -19.52 4.10 2.08
CA GLN A 230 -18.26 3.37 2.02
C GLN A 230 -17.20 4.19 1.28
N ALA A 231 -17.53 4.75 0.11
CA ALA A 231 -16.63 5.56 -0.69
C ALA A 231 -16.15 6.80 0.08
N PHE A 232 -17.03 7.50 0.81
CA PHE A 232 -16.62 8.63 1.65
C PHE A 232 -15.58 8.21 2.70
N CYS A 233 -15.77 7.05 3.31
CA CYS A 233 -14.91 6.53 4.36
C CYS A 233 -13.61 5.88 3.87
N SER A 234 -13.55 5.41 2.62
CA SER A 234 -12.39 4.70 2.08
C SER A 234 -11.60 5.45 1.02
N SER A 235 -12.09 6.61 0.56
CA SER A 235 -11.42 7.45 -0.45
C SER A 235 -10.26 8.25 0.14
N ASP A 236 -9.23 8.50 -0.67
CA ASP A 236 -8.07 9.30 -0.31
C ASP A 236 -8.34 10.80 -0.46
N LEU A 237 -9.27 11.13 -1.36
CA LEU A 237 -9.75 12.47 -1.64
C LEU A 237 -11.27 12.52 -1.54
N VAL A 238 -11.78 13.46 -0.76
CA VAL A 238 -13.20 13.84 -0.77
C VAL A 238 -13.31 15.35 -0.82
N VAL A 239 -13.91 15.88 -1.89
CA VAL A 239 -14.05 17.32 -2.12
C VAL A 239 -15.46 17.71 -2.51
N ASN A 240 -15.93 18.81 -1.96
CA ASN A 240 -17.09 19.53 -2.47
C ASN A 240 -16.59 20.50 -3.55
N GLY A 241 -17.20 20.48 -4.74
CA GLY A 241 -16.77 21.35 -5.83
C GLY A 241 -17.67 21.30 -7.05
N TRP A 242 -17.17 21.86 -8.16
CA TRP A 242 -17.84 21.89 -9.45
C TRP A 242 -17.01 21.19 -10.51
N ILE A 243 -17.71 20.56 -11.46
CA ILE A 243 -17.07 20.04 -12.67
C ILE A 243 -16.59 21.24 -13.49
N GLY A 244 -15.28 21.30 -13.74
CA GLY A 244 -14.63 22.27 -14.60
C GLY A 244 -14.39 21.69 -15.99
N LEU A 245 -13.16 21.84 -16.49
CA LEU A 245 -12.75 21.33 -17.79
C LEU A 245 -12.70 19.80 -17.78
N ILE A 246 -13.16 19.19 -18.88
CA ILE A 246 -13.02 17.75 -19.13
C ILE A 246 -12.19 17.56 -20.39
N GLU A 247 -11.08 16.85 -20.26
CA GLU A 247 -10.21 16.48 -21.38
C GLU A 247 -10.25 14.96 -21.59
N ASN A 248 -10.65 14.54 -22.80
CA ASN A 248 -10.63 13.12 -23.16
C ASN A 248 -9.25 12.76 -23.72
N LYS A 249 -8.53 11.89 -23.02
CA LYS A 249 -7.23 11.35 -23.43
C LYS A 249 -7.44 9.95 -24.01
N TYR A 250 -7.77 9.87 -25.30
CA TYR A 250 -8.10 8.61 -25.95
C TYR A 250 -6.97 7.58 -25.90
N GLU A 251 -5.72 8.03 -26.03
CA GLU A 251 -4.52 7.18 -25.93
C GLU A 251 -4.34 6.55 -24.54
N LEU A 252 -4.92 7.15 -23.51
CA LEU A 252 -4.86 6.69 -22.12
C LEU A 252 -6.16 6.01 -21.67
N GLU A 253 -7.17 5.94 -22.54
CA GLU A 253 -8.52 5.45 -22.24
C GLU A 253 -9.17 6.10 -21.00
N VAL A 254 -8.81 7.36 -20.70
CA VAL A 254 -9.35 8.14 -19.58
C VAL A 254 -9.89 9.50 -20.00
N SER A 255 -10.90 9.96 -19.28
CA SER A 255 -11.37 11.34 -19.26
C SER A 255 -10.85 12.00 -18.00
N GLU A 256 -10.00 13.02 -18.15
CA GLU A 256 -9.48 13.81 -17.05
C GLU A 256 -10.42 14.98 -16.78
N MET A 257 -11.02 15.02 -15.59
CA MET A 257 -11.86 16.13 -15.16
C MET A 257 -11.11 17.01 -14.15
N SER A 258 -11.10 18.31 -14.42
CA SER A 258 -10.67 19.32 -13.47
C SER A 258 -11.85 19.68 -12.55
N VAL A 259 -11.70 19.45 -11.25
CA VAL A 259 -12.68 19.84 -10.24
C VAL A 259 -12.23 21.14 -9.61
N ARG A 260 -13.07 22.18 -9.72
CA ARG A 260 -12.90 23.42 -8.96
C ARG A 260 -13.35 23.18 -7.54
N VAL A 261 -12.45 23.30 -6.57
CA VAL A 261 -12.71 22.92 -5.19
C VAL A 261 -13.39 24.06 -4.44
N ALA A 262 -14.53 23.75 -3.81
CA ALA A 262 -15.17 24.63 -2.83
C ALA A 262 -14.67 24.35 -1.41
N LYS A 263 -14.48 23.06 -1.08
CA LYS A 263 -14.07 22.61 0.25
C LYS A 263 -13.50 21.20 0.22
N TYR A 264 -12.36 20.99 0.87
CA TYR A 264 -11.85 19.66 1.18
C TYR A 264 -12.56 19.07 2.39
N LEU A 265 -13.08 17.86 2.23
CA LEU A 265 -13.64 17.05 3.33
C LEU A 265 -12.64 15.99 3.79
N ARG A 266 -11.79 15.52 2.87
CA ARG A 266 -10.68 14.60 3.14
C ARG A 266 -9.58 14.76 2.07
N ARG A 267 -8.32 14.75 2.49
CA ARG A 267 -7.15 14.71 1.61
C ARG A 267 -6.03 13.94 2.30
N SER A 268 -5.51 12.89 1.67
CA SER A 268 -4.28 12.23 2.12
C SER A 268 -3.09 13.13 1.74
N MET A 269 -2.36 13.66 2.73
CA MET A 269 -1.21 14.54 2.49
C MET A 269 0.02 13.71 2.10
N VAL A 270 0.07 13.22 0.85
CA VAL A 270 1.26 12.58 0.25
C VAL A 270 1.70 13.25 -1.06
N ASP A 271 1.04 14.35 -1.46
CA ASP A 271 1.42 15.11 -2.66
C ASP A 271 2.32 16.29 -2.27
N THR A 272 3.61 16.02 -2.07
CA THR A 272 4.64 17.00 -2.41
C THR A 272 5.52 16.39 -3.48
N ASP A 273 5.76 17.19 -4.52
CA ASP A 273 6.69 16.98 -5.63
C ASP A 273 6.10 16.33 -6.88
N GLU A 274 5.57 17.18 -7.76
CA GLU A 274 5.90 17.21 -9.19
C GLU A 274 5.43 18.59 -9.71
N GLY A 275 6.37 19.50 -10.02
CA GLY A 275 6.08 20.53 -11.03
C GLY A 275 6.36 22.02 -10.76
N HIS A 276 7.13 22.44 -9.76
CA HIS A 276 7.71 23.80 -9.77
C HIS A 276 9.14 23.79 -9.22
N PRO A 277 10.18 24.03 -10.05
CA PRO A 277 11.52 24.29 -9.55
C PRO A 277 11.51 25.63 -8.82
N LEU A 278 11.41 25.59 -7.49
CA LEU A 278 11.84 26.73 -6.69
C LEU A 278 13.36 26.67 -6.68
N GLU A 279 13.98 27.49 -7.53
CA GLU A 279 15.39 27.82 -7.44
C GLU A 279 15.72 28.20 -6.00
N ALA A 280 16.62 27.46 -5.36
CA ALA A 280 17.13 27.80 -4.05
C ALA A 280 17.87 29.16 -4.14
N PRO A 281 17.49 30.17 -3.35
CA PRO A 281 18.30 31.38 -3.26
C PRO A 281 19.63 31.04 -2.57
N PRO A 282 20.75 31.66 -3.00
CA PRO A 282 22.04 31.36 -2.44
C PRO A 282 22.14 31.83 -0.98
N ASP A 283 22.87 31.03 -0.22
CA ASP A 283 23.48 31.27 1.10
C ASP A 283 23.74 32.75 1.43
N VAL A 284 23.06 33.29 2.46
CA VAL A 284 23.49 34.49 3.19
C VAL A 284 23.07 34.42 4.68
N THR A 285 24.02 33.98 5.50
CA THR A 285 24.36 34.37 6.90
C THR A 285 23.31 35.00 7.83
N GLU A 286 23.22 34.43 9.04
CA GLU A 286 22.58 34.96 10.26
C GLU A 286 22.87 36.44 10.58
N ARG A 287 21.83 37.26 10.78
CA ARG A 287 21.69 38.15 11.97
C ARG A 287 20.37 38.94 12.01
N ASN A 288 19.86 39.14 13.24
CA ASN A 288 18.92 40.19 13.69
C ASN A 288 17.43 40.07 13.32
N TYR A 289 16.65 39.47 14.22
CA TYR A 289 15.23 39.81 14.40
C TYR A 289 15.08 40.97 15.40
N PRO A 290 14.44 42.09 15.03
CA PRO A 290 13.63 42.86 15.94
C PRO A 290 12.16 42.49 15.76
N ALA A 291 11.46 42.31 16.89
CA ALA A 291 10.03 42.07 16.94
C ALA A 291 9.21 43.30 16.47
N ARG A 292 7.98 42.99 16.03
CA ARG A 292 6.74 43.80 16.11
C ARG A 292 6.37 44.63 14.86
N ARG A 293 5.23 44.31 14.24
CA ARG A 293 3.91 44.95 14.49
C ARG A 293 2.85 44.41 13.52
N ASP A 294 1.68 44.13 14.08
CA ASP A 294 0.41 44.09 13.35
C ASP A 294 0.26 45.33 12.46
N HIS A 295 -0.01 45.10 11.17
CA HIS A 295 -0.96 45.94 10.44
C HIS A 295 -1.73 45.11 9.41
N PRO A 296 -3.06 45.32 9.31
CA PRO A 296 -3.93 44.55 8.46
C PRO A 296 -4.01 45.14 7.04
N ASN A 297 -4.19 44.22 6.08
CA ASN A 297 -4.56 44.42 4.67
C ASN A 297 -3.50 45.07 3.77
N LEU A 298 -3.07 44.34 2.74
CA LEU A 298 -2.99 44.87 1.37
C LEU A 298 -2.94 43.72 0.34
N ILE A 299 -3.97 43.73 -0.51
CA ILE A 299 -4.03 43.35 -1.95
C ILE A 299 -3.97 41.87 -2.33
N ASP A 300 -5.16 41.26 -2.37
CA ASP A 300 -5.82 40.78 -3.60
C ASP A 300 -4.89 40.44 -4.79
N GLY A 301 -4.15 39.34 -4.63
CA GLY A 301 -3.79 38.49 -5.77
C GLY A 301 -4.90 37.47 -5.91
N GLY A 302 -5.67 37.54 -7.00
CA GLY A 302 -6.80 36.67 -7.25
C GLY A 302 -6.46 35.22 -6.94
N GLU A 303 -7.20 34.66 -5.97
CA GLU A 303 -7.14 33.27 -5.55
C GLU A 303 -7.35 32.42 -6.81
N GLU A 304 -6.28 31.83 -7.35
CA GLU A 304 -6.43 30.82 -8.39
C GLU A 304 -7.33 29.74 -7.78
N ASP A 305 -8.56 29.63 -8.30
CA ASP A 305 -9.52 28.64 -7.84
C ASP A 305 -8.82 27.28 -7.76
N GLU A 306 -8.61 26.76 -6.55
CA GLU A 306 -7.86 25.53 -6.34
C GLU A 306 -8.53 24.40 -7.14
N LYS A 307 -7.74 23.72 -7.97
CA LYS A 307 -8.21 22.65 -8.85
C LYS A 307 -7.57 21.33 -8.50
N VAL A 308 -8.33 20.25 -8.62
CA VAL A 308 -7.83 18.88 -8.56
C VAL A 308 -8.20 18.14 -9.83
N LEU A 309 -7.27 17.34 -10.35
CA LEU A 309 -7.50 16.46 -11.49
C LEU A 309 -7.99 15.10 -10.98
N ILE A 310 -9.13 14.65 -11.49
CA ILE A 310 -9.68 13.33 -11.22
C ILE A 310 -9.93 12.64 -12.56
N GLN A 311 -9.53 11.39 -12.67
CA GLN A 311 -9.70 10.58 -13.86
C GLN A 311 -10.94 9.70 -13.75
N VAL A 312 -11.68 9.61 -14.85
CA VAL A 312 -12.80 8.70 -15.08
C VAL A 312 -12.48 7.85 -16.31
N ALA A 313 -12.98 6.63 -16.38
CA ALA A 313 -12.80 5.82 -17.56
C ALA A 313 -13.48 6.46 -18.79
N ALA A 314 -12.79 6.50 -19.93
CA ALA A 314 -13.27 7.22 -21.11
C ALA A 314 -14.61 6.68 -21.65
N HIS A 315 -14.89 5.40 -21.46
CA HIS A 315 -16.14 4.77 -21.88
C HIS A 315 -17.36 5.28 -21.12
N CYS A 316 -17.19 5.87 -19.93
CA CYS A 316 -18.29 6.49 -19.19
C CYS A 316 -18.79 7.79 -19.83
N ARG A 317 -18.02 8.37 -20.77
CA ARG A 317 -18.40 9.55 -21.56
C ARG A 317 -18.99 10.68 -20.71
N ILE A 318 -18.27 11.05 -19.65
CA ILE A 318 -18.67 12.15 -18.77
C ILE A 318 -18.86 13.43 -19.58
N LYS A 319 -19.89 14.19 -19.21
CA LYS A 319 -20.23 15.45 -19.87
C LYS A 319 -19.99 16.61 -18.90
N PRO A 320 -19.73 17.82 -19.42
CA PRO A 320 -19.76 19.03 -18.60
C PRO A 320 -21.07 19.10 -17.83
N SER A 321 -21.03 19.48 -16.55
CA SER A 321 -22.26 19.62 -15.78
C SER A 321 -23.06 20.82 -16.29
N ASP A 322 -24.38 20.73 -16.18
CA ASP A 322 -25.33 21.85 -16.31
C ASP A 322 -25.22 22.88 -15.18
N GLY A 323 -24.23 22.71 -14.30
CA GLY A 323 -24.03 23.45 -13.07
C GLY A 323 -24.33 22.61 -11.84
N GLY A 324 -24.07 23.21 -10.67
CA GLY A 324 -24.30 22.60 -9.37
C GLY A 324 -23.04 22.01 -8.74
N GLN A 325 -23.13 21.84 -7.42
CA GLN A 325 -22.06 21.30 -6.59
C GLN A 325 -22.20 19.79 -6.45
N PHE A 326 -21.07 19.12 -6.36
CA PHE A 326 -20.95 17.67 -6.18
C PHE A 326 -20.02 17.37 -5.02
N ILE A 327 -20.19 16.20 -4.41
CA ILE A 327 -19.19 15.61 -3.52
C ILE A 327 -18.41 14.58 -4.31
N PHE A 328 -17.19 14.92 -4.75
CA PHE A 328 -16.33 13.97 -5.44
C PHE A 328 -15.57 13.13 -4.43
N MET A 329 -15.67 11.81 -4.56
CA MET A 329 -14.95 10.82 -3.77
C MET A 329 -14.01 10.07 -4.71
N ALA A 330 -12.71 10.14 -4.46
CA ALA A 330 -11.70 9.57 -5.34
C ALA A 330 -10.59 8.84 -4.57
N ARG A 331 -10.08 7.78 -5.18
CA ARG A 331 -9.00 6.93 -4.66
C ARG A 331 -7.73 7.20 -5.46
N LYS A 332 -6.60 7.30 -4.78
CA LYS A 332 -5.30 7.38 -5.47
C LYS A 332 -4.94 5.96 -5.93
N ARG A 333 -4.69 5.80 -7.23
CA ARG A 333 -4.32 4.52 -7.84
C ARG A 333 -3.28 4.78 -8.91
N LEU A 334 -2.13 4.10 -8.83
CA LEU A 334 -1.04 4.29 -9.79
C LEU A 334 -0.64 5.79 -9.94
N GLY A 335 -0.67 6.52 -8.83
CA GLY A 335 -0.33 7.94 -8.77
C GLY A 335 -1.46 8.93 -9.11
N ASP A 336 -2.55 8.50 -9.73
CA ASP A 336 -3.65 9.39 -10.16
C ASP A 336 -4.89 9.21 -9.28
N TYR A 337 -5.69 10.27 -9.09
CA TYR A 337 -7.00 10.15 -8.46
C TYR A 337 -8.01 9.58 -9.45
N LYS A 338 -8.55 8.39 -9.15
CA LYS A 338 -9.65 7.76 -9.89
C LYS A 338 -10.97 8.03 -9.18
N LEU A 339 -11.99 8.47 -9.93
CA LEU A 339 -13.32 8.69 -9.39
C LEU A 339 -13.93 7.38 -8.86
N VAL A 340 -14.51 7.43 -7.67
CA VAL A 340 -15.31 6.33 -7.11
C VAL A 340 -16.79 6.70 -7.15
N CYS A 341 -17.16 7.84 -6.56
CA CYS A 341 -18.54 8.34 -6.53
C CYS A 341 -18.58 9.86 -6.64
N ALA A 342 -19.65 10.40 -7.22
CA ALA A 342 -19.88 11.84 -7.32
C ALA A 342 -21.37 12.23 -7.21
N PRO A 343 -22.02 12.06 -6.04
CA PRO A 343 -23.40 12.51 -5.86
C PRO A 343 -23.49 14.04 -5.94
N ARG A 344 -24.67 14.55 -6.31
CA ARG A 344 -24.95 16.00 -6.17
C ARG A 344 -24.93 16.38 -4.69
N LEU A 345 -24.52 17.60 -4.38
CA LEU A 345 -24.45 18.08 -2.99
C LEU A 345 -25.82 18.04 -2.29
N SER A 346 -26.91 18.28 -3.03
CA SER A 346 -28.28 18.17 -2.53
C SER A 346 -28.64 16.74 -2.11
N GLU A 347 -28.29 15.76 -2.93
CA GLU A 347 -28.51 14.33 -2.67
C GLU A 347 -27.68 13.87 -1.46
N TRP A 348 -26.42 14.30 -1.38
CA TRP A 348 -25.55 14.01 -0.24
C TRP A 348 -26.11 14.58 1.07
N LYS A 349 -26.56 15.85 1.07
CA LYS A 349 -27.19 16.45 2.26
C LYS A 349 -28.46 15.72 2.69
N ALA A 350 -29.29 15.29 1.72
CA ALA A 350 -30.48 14.49 2.01
C ALA A 350 -30.11 13.11 2.58
N LEU A 351 -29.01 12.51 2.12
CA LEU A 351 -28.50 11.25 2.69
C LEU A 351 -28.05 11.44 4.15
N LEU A 352 -27.39 12.56 4.47
CA LEU A 352 -26.91 12.86 5.82
C LEU A 352 -28.03 13.08 6.85
N THR A 353 -29.27 13.39 6.45
CA THR A 353 -30.39 13.52 7.39
C THR A 353 -30.98 12.17 7.80
N SER A 354 -30.66 11.09 7.09
CA SER A 354 -31.10 9.74 7.43
C SER A 354 -30.33 9.17 8.63
N GLU A 355 -31.02 8.93 9.74
CA GLU A 355 -30.44 8.34 10.95
C GLU A 355 -29.88 6.93 10.70
N ALA A 356 -30.55 6.12 9.86
CA ALA A 356 -30.10 4.77 9.51
C ALA A 356 -28.72 4.79 8.84
N VAL A 357 -28.48 5.77 7.97
CA VAL A 357 -27.21 5.93 7.24
C VAL A 357 -26.11 6.40 8.20
N ARG A 358 -26.41 7.37 9.07
CA ARG A 358 -25.45 7.86 10.06
C ARG A 358 -25.00 6.79 11.05
N ASN A 359 -25.92 5.90 11.45
CA ASN A 359 -25.61 4.82 12.39
C ASN A 359 -24.92 3.62 11.72
N GLY A 360 -25.11 3.44 10.41
CA GLY A 360 -24.49 2.36 9.63
C GLY A 360 -23.12 2.70 9.03
N ALA A 361 -22.76 3.98 8.93
CA ALA A 361 -21.51 4.39 8.30
C ALA A 361 -20.26 4.01 9.12
N HIS A 362 -19.21 3.59 8.44
CA HIS A 362 -17.93 3.23 9.05
C HIS A 362 -17.11 4.43 9.55
N CYS A 363 -17.55 5.66 9.29
CA CYS A 363 -16.87 6.89 9.69
C CYS A 363 -17.86 8.07 9.81
N VAL A 364 -17.37 9.22 10.31
CA VAL A 364 -18.18 10.44 10.45
C VAL A 364 -18.34 11.14 9.11
N LEU A 365 -19.56 11.12 8.57
CA LEU A 365 -19.93 11.78 7.32
C LEU A 365 -20.14 13.30 7.49
N ARG A 366 -19.73 14.11 6.51
CA ARG A 366 -19.81 15.59 6.53
C ARG A 366 -20.03 16.15 5.12
N SER A 367 -20.41 17.43 4.99
CA SER A 367 -20.62 18.13 3.71
C SER A 367 -19.87 19.45 3.57
#